data_AF-A0A7S3X4R3-F1
#
_entry.id   AF-A0A7S3X4R3-F1
#
_cell.length_a   1.000
_cell.length_b   1.000
_cell.length_c   1.000
_cell.angle_alpha   90.00
_cell.angle_beta   90.00
_cell.angle_gamma   90.00
#
_symmetry.space_group_name_H-M   'P 1'
#
loop_
_entity.id
_entity.type
_entity.pdbx_description
1 polymer ?
#
loop_
_entity_poly.entity_id
_entity_poly.type
_entity_poly.pdbx_seq_one_letter_code
_entity_poly.pdbx_strand_id
1 'polypeptide(L)'
;DSAQCLVGDVGLPTMVACDRVGPWLYDSETGMLRRGNRCLDAGGRVHMWACGNANIAQRWRFTDDGQLSSEGKCLVLGSAGQLDTESCSGKGTKWKLTNDIPSISAMTTTEMKSMTTTPVSVPEVTMTTTTQGPPPTGPESCSWEGDDCRSTACCRRAGFKCFKKNDEWASCNTECADGWDCTVL
;
A
#
# COMPACT_ATOMS: atom_id res chain seq x y z
N ASP A 1 9.42 -1.96 9.47
CA ASP A 1 8.95 -2.12 8.08
C ASP A 1 8.49 -3.54 7.81
N SER A 2 7.28 -3.88 8.25
CA SER A 2 6.74 -5.25 8.24
C SER A 2 5.51 -5.41 7.34
N ALA A 3 5.20 -4.42 6.50
CA ALA A 3 3.97 -4.43 5.70
C ALA A 3 4.02 -5.49 4.59
N GLN A 4 3.03 -6.38 4.55
CA GLN A 4 2.94 -7.49 3.59
C GLN A 4 1.71 -7.32 2.68
N CYS A 5 1.81 -7.73 1.42
CA CYS A 5 0.72 -7.66 0.46
C CYS A 5 -0.31 -8.77 0.73
N LEU A 6 -1.60 -8.47 0.71
CA LEU A 6 -2.69 -9.40 0.98
C LEU A 6 -3.41 -9.80 -0.33
N VAL A 7 -3.55 -11.10 -0.53
CA VAL A 7 -4.26 -11.71 -1.67
C VAL A 7 -5.33 -12.66 -1.15
N GLY A 8 -6.53 -12.63 -1.74
CA GLY A 8 -7.61 -13.57 -1.41
C GLY A 8 -7.50 -14.89 -2.18
N ASP A 9 -8.00 -15.98 -1.60
CA ASP A 9 -7.91 -17.34 -2.16
C ASP A 9 -8.76 -17.60 -3.42
N VAL A 10 -9.60 -16.67 -3.86
CA VAL A 10 -10.62 -16.92 -4.90
C VAL A 10 -10.10 -16.96 -6.34
N GLY A 11 -8.81 -17.20 -6.57
CA GLY A 11 -8.29 -17.58 -7.88
C GLY A 11 -8.43 -16.55 -9.01
N LEU A 12 -8.81 -15.31 -8.71
CA LEU A 12 -8.74 -14.21 -9.66
C LEU A 12 -7.46 -13.41 -9.38
N PRO A 13 -6.52 -13.30 -10.34
CA PRO A 13 -5.29 -12.55 -10.14
C PRO A 13 -5.62 -11.06 -10.19
N THR A 14 -6.09 -10.49 -9.09
CA THR A 14 -5.96 -9.04 -8.90
C THR A 14 -4.47 -8.77 -8.81
N MET A 15 -3.90 -8.33 -9.94
CA MET A 15 -2.46 -8.21 -10.18
C MET A 15 -1.72 -7.67 -8.96
N VAL A 16 -0.86 -8.53 -8.42
CA VAL A 16 0.06 -8.17 -7.35
C VAL A 16 1.28 -7.55 -8.05
N ALA A 17 1.27 -6.23 -8.13
CA ALA A 17 2.49 -5.45 -7.99
C ALA A 17 2.27 -4.65 -6.72
N CYS A 18 3.15 -4.76 -5.73
CA CYS A 18 3.07 -4.00 -4.48
C CYS A 18 3.31 -2.48 -4.71
N ASP A 19 2.97 -1.95 -5.90
CA ASP A 19 2.94 -0.52 -6.21
C ASP A 19 2.05 -0.13 -7.42
N ARG A 20 1.74 1.18 -7.43
CA ARG A 20 1.14 2.12 -8.41
C ARG A 20 -0.36 2.39 -8.32
N VAL A 21 -1.20 1.41 -7.99
CA VAL A 21 -2.61 1.60 -7.51
C VAL A 21 -3.01 0.42 -6.58
N GLY A 22 -1.98 -0.16 -5.94
CA GLY A 22 -1.74 -1.59 -5.73
C GLY A 22 -2.56 -2.36 -4.66
N PRO A 23 -2.13 -3.60 -4.32
CA PRO A 23 -2.82 -4.55 -3.47
C PRO A 23 -2.97 -4.04 -2.03
N TRP A 24 -3.81 -4.72 -1.25
CA TRP A 24 -3.99 -4.45 0.18
C TRP A 24 -2.68 -4.68 0.94
N LEU A 25 -2.24 -3.72 1.74
CA LEU A 25 -1.10 -3.83 2.63
C LEU A 25 -1.58 -4.10 4.04
N TYR A 26 -1.12 -5.19 4.65
CA TYR A 26 -1.36 -5.47 6.06
C TYR A 26 -0.18 -5.00 6.90
N ASP A 27 -0.45 -4.11 7.85
CA ASP A 27 0.49 -3.73 8.89
C ASP A 27 0.20 -4.55 10.16
N SER A 28 1.10 -5.47 10.50
CA SER A 28 0.96 -6.34 11.66
C SER A 28 1.09 -5.62 13.01
N GLU A 29 1.72 -4.44 13.03
CA GLU A 29 1.92 -3.66 14.26
C GLU A 29 0.64 -2.90 14.63
N THR A 30 -0.01 -2.28 13.63
CA THR A 30 -1.27 -1.56 13.83
C THR A 30 -2.53 -2.40 13.60
N GLY A 31 -2.37 -3.55 12.94
CA GLY A 31 -3.48 -4.40 12.46
C GLY A 31 -4.22 -3.81 11.27
N MET A 32 -3.72 -2.78 10.60
CA MET A 32 -4.46 -2.10 9.55
C MET A 32 -4.28 -2.74 8.18
N LEU A 33 -5.38 -2.85 7.44
CA LEU A 33 -5.39 -3.19 6.01
C LEU A 33 -5.54 -1.93 5.19
N ARG A 34 -4.50 -1.55 4.45
CA ARG A 34 -4.41 -0.28 3.74
C ARG A 34 -4.41 -0.47 2.24
N ARG A 35 -5.04 0.46 1.53
CA ARG A 35 -4.89 0.63 0.08
C ARG A 35 -4.79 2.12 -0.22
N GLY A 36 -3.57 2.57 -0.53
CA GLY A 36 -3.26 4.01 -0.52
C GLY A 36 -3.49 4.61 0.87
N ASN A 37 -4.15 5.76 0.93
CA ASN A 37 -4.45 6.51 2.16
C ASN A 37 -5.75 6.08 2.88
N ARG A 38 -6.32 4.92 2.53
CA ARG A 38 -7.54 4.42 3.15
C ARG A 38 -7.34 3.06 3.78
N CYS A 39 -8.08 2.84 4.84
CA CYS A 39 -8.07 1.61 5.62
C CYS A 39 -9.38 0.84 5.40
N LEU A 40 -9.29 -0.49 5.40
CA LEU A 40 -10.44 -1.36 5.41
C LEU A 40 -11.14 -1.24 6.78
N ASP A 41 -12.41 -0.87 6.75
CA ASP A 41 -13.22 -0.61 7.94
C ASP A 41 -14.44 -1.55 7.97
N ALA A 42 -14.68 -2.16 9.13
CA ALA A 42 -15.79 -3.09 9.36
C ALA A 42 -16.82 -2.59 10.40
N GLY A 43 -16.85 -1.29 10.71
CA GLY A 43 -17.80 -0.71 11.69
C GLY A 43 -19.26 -0.71 11.21
N GLY A 44 -19.47 -1.21 9.99
CA GLY A 44 -20.75 -1.43 9.32
C GLY A 44 -20.52 -2.41 8.17
N ARG A 45 -21.05 -2.11 6.98
CA ARG A 45 -20.61 -2.84 5.78
C ARG A 45 -19.13 -2.61 5.56
N VAL A 46 -18.39 -3.64 5.18
CA VAL A 46 -16.97 -3.50 4.85
C VAL A 46 -16.77 -2.47 3.74
N HIS A 47 -15.96 -1.46 4.01
CA HIS A 47 -15.69 -0.37 3.08
C HIS A 47 -14.31 0.25 3.32
N MET A 48 -13.90 1.18 2.44
CA MET A 48 -12.66 1.94 2.59
C MET A 48 -12.95 3.27 3.27
N TRP A 49 -12.26 3.56 4.37
CA TRP A 49 -12.42 4.79 5.13
C TRP A 49 -11.09 5.45 5.49
N ALA A 50 -11.17 6.66 6.06
CA ALA A 50 -10.00 7.34 6.62
C ALA A 50 -9.39 6.48 7.74
N CYS A 51 -8.07 6.31 7.72
CA CYS A 51 -7.34 5.52 8.70
C CYS A 51 -7.35 6.18 10.09
N GLY A 52 -7.66 5.42 11.14
CA GLY A 52 -7.67 5.89 12.52
C GLY A 52 -7.12 4.86 13.51
N ASN A 53 -6.03 5.18 14.20
CA ASN A 53 -5.33 4.24 15.10
C ASN A 53 -6.18 3.76 16.29
N ALA A 54 -7.16 4.56 16.72
CA ALA A 54 -8.08 4.19 17.79
C ALA A 54 -9.34 3.45 17.30
N ASN A 55 -9.56 3.35 15.99
CA ASN A 55 -10.74 2.71 15.44
C ASN A 55 -10.56 1.18 15.42
N ILE A 56 -11.20 0.50 16.37
CA ILE A 56 -11.12 -0.96 16.51
C ILE A 56 -11.66 -1.67 15.27
N ALA A 57 -12.65 -1.08 14.58
CA ALA A 57 -13.23 -1.69 13.39
C ALA A 57 -12.27 -1.71 12.18
N GLN A 58 -11.18 -0.93 12.23
CA GLN A 58 -10.09 -0.94 11.25
C GLN A 58 -8.91 -1.83 11.68
N ARG A 59 -9.00 -2.46 12.87
CA ARG A 59 -7.97 -3.37 13.38
C ARG A 59 -8.34 -4.80 13.01
N TRP A 60 -7.53 -5.34 12.12
CA TRP A 60 -7.62 -6.70 11.65
C TRP A 60 -6.50 -7.55 12.25
N ARG A 61 -6.87 -8.73 12.73
CA ARG A 61 -5.94 -9.76 13.17
C ARG A 61 -5.80 -10.79 12.06
N PHE A 62 -4.59 -10.91 11.50
CA PHE A 62 -4.25 -12.03 10.63
C PHE A 62 -3.86 -13.23 11.49
N THR A 63 -4.47 -14.39 11.24
CA THR A 63 -4.21 -15.63 11.98
C THR A 63 -3.35 -16.59 11.16
N ASP A 64 -2.69 -17.54 11.84
CA ASP A 64 -1.80 -18.51 11.19
C ASP A 64 -2.52 -19.41 10.19
N ASP A 65 -3.83 -19.61 10.36
CA ASP A 65 -4.68 -20.35 9.44
C ASP A 65 -5.24 -19.48 8.29
N GLY A 66 -4.70 -18.27 8.10
CA GLY A 66 -4.98 -17.39 6.97
C GLY A 66 -6.27 -16.59 7.07
N GLN A 67 -6.83 -16.39 8.27
CA GLN A 67 -8.04 -15.59 8.44
C GLN A 67 -7.70 -14.15 8.82
N LEU A 68 -8.56 -13.22 8.41
CA LEU A 68 -8.51 -11.83 8.86
C LEU A 68 -9.75 -11.53 9.67
N SER A 69 -9.59 -11.34 10.97
CA SER A 69 -10.73 -11.06 11.86
C SER A 69 -10.72 -9.62 12.36
N SER A 70 -11.88 -8.98 12.33
CA SER A 70 -12.16 -7.72 13.03
C SER A 70 -13.39 -7.93 13.91
N GLU A 71 -13.29 -7.54 15.18
CA GLU A 71 -14.37 -7.67 16.18
C GLU A 71 -15.03 -9.07 16.24
N GLY A 72 -14.23 -10.13 16.03
CA GLY A 72 -14.69 -11.52 16.11
C GLY A 72 -15.40 -12.07 14.85
N LYS A 73 -15.48 -11.29 13.77
CA LYS A 73 -15.93 -11.75 12.45
C LYS A 73 -14.77 -11.77 11.47
N CYS A 74 -14.84 -12.66 10.48
CA CYS A 74 -13.80 -12.79 9.47
C CYS A 74 -14.17 -12.08 8.18
N LEU A 75 -13.17 -11.45 7.56
CA LEU A 75 -13.26 -10.92 6.20
C LEU A 75 -13.54 -12.08 5.24
N VAL A 76 -14.58 -11.92 4.44
CA VAL A 76 -14.96 -12.86 3.40
C VAL A 76 -15.14 -12.16 2.07
N LEU A 77 -14.95 -12.89 0.98
CA LEU A 77 -15.50 -12.49 -0.31
C LEU A 77 -16.93 -13.03 -0.41
N GLY A 78 -17.90 -12.12 -0.38
CA GLY A 78 -19.31 -12.46 -0.53
C GLY A 78 -19.63 -13.03 -1.90
N SER A 79 -20.80 -13.64 -2.02
CA SER A 79 -21.27 -14.30 -3.25
C SER A 79 -21.43 -13.37 -4.46
N ALA A 80 -21.58 -12.06 -4.23
CA ALA A 80 -21.61 -11.05 -5.29
C ALA A 80 -20.25 -10.36 -5.52
N GLY A 81 -19.16 -10.89 -4.95
CA GLY A 81 -17.81 -10.40 -5.16
C GLY A 81 -17.41 -9.17 -4.32
N GLN A 82 -18.27 -8.72 -3.40
CA GLN A 82 -17.90 -7.69 -2.43
C GLN A 82 -17.15 -8.28 -1.24
N LEU A 83 -16.29 -7.46 -0.61
CA LEU A 83 -15.77 -7.77 0.72
C LEU A 83 -16.88 -7.61 1.75
N ASP A 84 -16.96 -8.53 2.71
CA ASP A 84 -17.90 -8.47 3.83
C ASP A 84 -17.31 -9.14 5.09
N THR A 85 -18.05 -9.14 6.21
CA THR A 85 -17.67 -9.89 7.41
C THR A 85 -18.70 -10.96 7.78
N GLU A 86 -18.23 -12.19 7.96
CA GLU A 86 -19.08 -13.34 8.33
C GLU A 86 -18.42 -14.23 9.39
N SER A 87 -19.07 -15.35 9.71
CA SER A 87 -18.49 -16.40 10.55
C SER A 87 -17.22 -16.96 9.92
N CYS A 88 -16.19 -17.10 10.75
CA CYS A 88 -14.85 -17.53 10.36
C CYS A 88 -14.73 -18.95 9.78
N SER A 89 -15.76 -19.78 9.94
CA SER A 89 -15.81 -21.15 9.42
C SER A 89 -16.37 -21.27 7.99
N GLY A 90 -16.75 -20.14 7.36
CA GLY A 90 -17.32 -20.10 6.01
C GLY A 90 -16.29 -20.29 4.88
N LYS A 91 -16.78 -20.40 3.64
CA LYS A 91 -15.94 -20.38 2.44
C LYS A 91 -15.46 -18.95 2.16
N GLY A 92 -14.28 -18.78 1.56
CA GLY A 92 -13.75 -17.46 1.21
C GLY A 92 -13.24 -16.63 2.39
N THR A 93 -13.05 -17.25 3.57
CA THR A 93 -12.47 -16.65 4.78
C THR A 93 -10.93 -16.70 4.82
N LYS A 94 -10.32 -17.26 3.77
CA LYS A 94 -8.88 -17.55 3.70
C LYS A 94 -8.17 -16.57 2.79
N TRP A 95 -7.07 -16.03 3.32
CA TRP A 95 -6.28 -14.97 2.74
C TRP A 95 -4.81 -15.30 2.93
N LYS A 96 -3.97 -14.80 2.03
CA LYS A 96 -2.53 -15.00 2.07
C LYS A 96 -1.82 -13.67 2.14
N LEU A 97 -0.89 -13.56 3.08
CA LEU A 97 0.12 -12.51 3.08
C LEU A 97 1.32 -12.96 2.23
N THR A 98 1.79 -12.09 1.37
CA THR A 98 2.96 -12.33 0.52
C THR A 98 3.75 -11.04 0.36
N ASN A 99 5.08 -11.19 0.31
CA ASN A 99 5.97 -10.11 -0.11
C ASN A 99 6.38 -10.27 -1.58
N ASP A 100 5.90 -11.35 -2.23
CA ASP A 100 6.22 -11.67 -3.60
C ASP A 100 5.31 -10.86 -4.52
N ILE A 101 5.92 -9.95 -5.27
CA ILE A 101 5.36 -9.45 -6.51
C ILE A 101 5.42 -10.63 -7.49
N PRO A 102 4.32 -11.24 -7.98
CA PRO A 102 4.38 -12.07 -9.16
C PRO A 102 5.01 -11.22 -10.24
N SER A 103 6.27 -11.52 -10.51
CA SER A 103 6.89 -11.16 -11.76
C SER A 103 5.94 -11.65 -12.83
N ILE A 104 5.52 -10.76 -13.72
CA ILE A 104 4.70 -11.01 -14.94
C ILE A 104 5.22 -12.16 -15.84
N SER A 105 6.28 -12.88 -15.42
CA SER A 105 6.92 -14.02 -16.08
C SER A 105 6.19 -15.36 -15.90
N ALA A 106 5.10 -15.45 -15.14
CA ALA A 106 4.35 -16.71 -14.98
C ALA A 106 3.17 -16.89 -15.94
N MET A 107 2.89 -15.93 -16.83
CA MET A 107 1.96 -16.15 -17.95
C MET A 107 2.73 -16.79 -19.12
N THR A 108 2.72 -18.13 -19.12
CA THR A 108 2.96 -19.05 -20.25
C THR A 108 3.82 -18.55 -21.41
N THR A 109 5.02 -19.10 -21.44
CA THR A 109 6.04 -19.09 -22.49
C THR A 109 5.48 -19.43 -23.88
N THR A 110 5.20 -18.44 -24.74
CA THR A 110 5.31 -18.66 -26.22
C THR A 110 5.65 -17.43 -27.07
N GLU A 111 5.44 -16.17 -26.67
CA GLU A 111 5.75 -15.02 -27.57
C GLU A 111 6.42 -13.80 -26.88
N MET A 112 7.60 -13.99 -26.31
CA MET A 112 8.54 -12.87 -26.09
C MET A 112 9.92 -13.24 -26.63
N LYS A 113 10.01 -13.51 -27.94
CA LYS A 113 11.27 -13.30 -28.65
C LYS A 113 11.26 -11.87 -29.17
N SER A 114 12.24 -11.11 -28.70
CA SER A 114 12.65 -9.80 -29.19
C SER A 114 12.15 -8.61 -28.39
N MET A 115 12.86 -8.33 -27.30
CA MET A 115 13.35 -6.97 -27.05
C MET A 115 14.71 -7.09 -26.36
N THR A 116 15.73 -6.86 -27.16
CA THR A 116 17.15 -6.91 -26.81
C THR A 116 17.49 -5.81 -25.81
N THR A 117 18.16 -6.22 -24.75
CA THR A 117 18.74 -5.43 -23.67
C THR A 117 19.88 -4.54 -24.17
N THR A 118 19.86 -3.26 -23.78
CA THR A 118 21.05 -2.41 -23.66
C THR A 118 21.17 -1.96 -22.21
N PRO A 119 22.31 -2.15 -21.53
CA PRO A 119 22.54 -1.64 -20.18
C PRO A 119 22.99 -0.18 -20.26
N VAL A 120 22.24 0.73 -19.62
CA VAL A 120 22.69 2.12 -19.37
C VAL A 120 23.11 2.21 -17.91
N SER A 121 24.40 2.51 -17.72
CA SER A 121 25.04 2.79 -16.44
C SER A 121 24.48 4.08 -15.82
N VAL A 122 23.86 3.95 -14.65
CA VAL A 122 23.42 5.08 -13.82
C VAL A 122 24.62 5.68 -13.08
N PRO A 123 24.86 7.00 -13.09
CA PRO A 123 25.81 7.62 -12.18
C PRO A 123 25.20 7.81 -10.79
N GLU A 124 26.00 7.54 -9.76
CA GLU A 124 25.74 7.77 -8.34
C GLU A 124 25.45 9.26 -8.08
N VAL A 125 24.21 9.58 -7.68
CA VAL A 125 23.81 10.96 -7.34
C VAL A 125 24.24 11.26 -5.91
N THR A 126 25.29 12.07 -5.81
CA THR A 126 25.76 12.74 -4.60
C THR A 126 24.63 13.53 -3.93
N MET A 127 24.38 13.26 -2.65
CA MET A 127 23.43 13.99 -1.80
C MET A 127 23.87 15.45 -1.64
N THR A 128 23.27 16.37 -2.38
CA THR A 128 23.42 17.81 -2.14
C THR A 128 22.38 18.27 -1.11
N THR A 129 22.86 18.55 0.10
CA THR A 129 22.14 19.25 1.17
C THR A 129 21.77 20.65 0.73
N THR A 130 20.47 20.95 0.69
CA THR A 130 19.90 22.31 0.52
C THR A 130 19.01 22.62 1.74
N THR A 131 18.96 23.90 2.08
CA THR A 131 18.76 24.47 3.42
C THR A 131 17.30 24.58 3.92
N GLN A 132 17.02 23.84 5.00
CA GLN A 132 16.21 24.08 6.22
C GLN A 132 14.73 24.52 6.17
N GLY A 133 13.84 23.56 6.48
CA GLY A 133 13.16 23.53 7.78
C GLY A 133 13.75 22.38 8.63
N PRO A 134 13.56 22.33 9.97
CA PRO A 134 14.11 21.26 10.78
C PRO A 134 13.57 19.90 10.29
N PRO A 135 14.42 18.92 9.94
CA PRO A 135 13.96 17.60 9.55
C PRO A 135 13.19 16.99 10.73
N PRO A 136 12.01 16.41 10.50
CA PRO A 136 11.25 15.80 11.58
C PRO A 136 12.04 14.61 12.12
N THR A 137 12.12 14.54 13.45
CA THR A 137 12.96 13.62 14.19
C THR A 137 12.40 12.20 14.09
N GLY A 138 12.78 11.49 13.03
CA GLY A 138 12.57 10.05 12.85
C GLY A 138 11.51 9.67 11.80
N PRO A 139 11.61 8.45 11.23
CA PRO A 139 10.73 7.96 10.16
C PRO A 139 9.25 7.90 10.57
N GLU A 140 8.96 7.88 11.87
CA GLU A 140 7.59 7.86 12.39
C GLU A 140 6.83 9.19 12.22
N SER A 141 7.57 10.28 12.02
CA SER A 141 7.02 11.63 11.85
C SER A 141 6.90 12.07 10.38
N CYS A 142 7.29 11.20 9.45
CA CYS A 142 7.12 11.44 8.02
C CYS A 142 5.76 10.96 7.50
N SER A 143 5.25 11.65 6.49
CA SER A 143 4.00 11.26 5.81
C SER A 143 4.19 9.96 5.04
N TRP A 144 3.11 9.18 4.92
CA TRP A 144 3.10 7.96 4.10
C TRP A 144 2.94 8.29 2.63
N GLU A 145 3.15 7.28 1.77
CA GLU A 145 2.87 7.42 0.34
C GLU A 145 1.42 7.87 0.08
N GLY A 146 1.23 8.85 -0.80
CA GLY A 146 -0.11 9.36 -1.13
C GLY A 146 -0.75 10.28 -0.08
N ASP A 147 -0.17 10.42 1.12
CA ASP A 147 -0.67 11.34 2.14
C ASP A 147 -0.25 12.79 1.85
N ASP A 148 -0.98 13.75 2.45
CA ASP A 148 -0.53 15.14 2.45
C ASP A 148 0.76 15.25 3.27
N CYS A 149 1.83 15.68 2.61
CA CYS A 149 3.14 15.82 3.21
C CYS A 149 3.55 17.28 3.40
N ARG A 150 2.68 18.26 3.13
CA ARG A 150 2.99 19.70 3.34
C ARG A 150 3.42 20.03 4.77
N SER A 151 2.83 19.34 5.76
CA SER A 151 3.14 19.57 7.17
C SER A 151 4.43 18.88 7.62
N THR A 152 4.83 17.79 6.96
CA THR A 152 5.97 16.95 7.38
C THR A 152 7.21 17.17 6.52
N ALA A 153 7.05 17.60 5.27
CA ALA A 153 8.11 17.79 4.27
C ALA A 153 9.03 16.55 4.11
N CYS A 154 8.52 15.36 4.43
CA CYS A 154 9.27 14.12 4.28
C CYS A 154 8.33 12.93 4.09
N CYS A 155 8.91 11.88 3.52
CA CYS A 155 8.21 10.64 3.22
C CYS A 155 8.85 9.49 3.97
N ARG A 156 8.01 8.63 4.53
CA ARG A 156 8.45 7.55 5.41
C ARG A 156 9.24 6.46 4.67
N ARG A 157 8.89 6.18 3.42
CA ARG A 157 9.62 5.22 2.58
C ARG A 157 10.79 5.87 1.86
N ALA A 158 11.92 5.15 1.86
CA ALA A 158 13.08 5.52 1.06
C ALA A 158 12.72 5.57 -0.44
N GLY A 159 13.23 6.58 -1.15
CA GLY A 159 12.94 6.81 -2.56
C GLY A 159 11.69 7.65 -2.83
N PHE A 160 10.88 7.96 -1.82
CA PHE A 160 9.74 8.88 -1.94
C PHE A 160 10.14 10.31 -1.59
N LYS A 161 9.59 11.27 -2.33
CA LYS A 161 9.75 12.71 -2.11
C LYS A 161 8.37 13.36 -2.01
N CYS A 162 8.29 14.42 -1.21
CA CYS A 162 7.06 15.18 -1.06
C CYS A 162 6.89 16.13 -2.25
N PHE A 163 6.15 15.71 -3.28
CA PHE A 163 5.93 16.53 -4.47
C PHE A 163 4.69 17.39 -4.30
N LYS A 164 4.82 18.70 -4.53
CA LYS A 164 3.71 19.64 -4.50
C LYS A 164 2.84 19.48 -5.75
N LYS A 165 1.53 19.31 -5.56
CA LYS A 165 0.54 19.41 -6.64
C LYS A 165 0.16 20.85 -6.89
N ASN A 166 -0.21 21.53 -5.81
CA ASN A 166 -0.64 22.92 -5.74
C ASN A 166 -0.45 23.44 -4.30
N ASP A 167 -0.83 24.68 -4.01
CA ASP A 167 -0.66 25.28 -2.67
C ASP A 167 -1.42 24.55 -1.56
N GLU A 168 -2.49 23.83 -1.94
CA GLU A 168 -3.39 23.14 -1.03
C GLU A 168 -3.08 21.64 -0.88
N TRP A 169 -2.11 21.10 -1.63
CA TRP A 169 -1.82 19.68 -1.63
C TRP A 169 -0.39 19.36 -2.08
N ALA A 170 0.33 18.57 -1.28
CA ALA A 170 1.56 17.90 -1.70
C ALA A 170 1.48 16.44 -1.28
N SER A 171 2.15 15.54 -2.00
CA SER A 171 2.09 14.13 -1.65
C SER A 171 3.38 13.37 -1.90
N CYS A 172 3.60 12.37 -1.05
CA CYS A 172 4.73 11.47 -1.14
C CYS A 172 4.59 10.55 -2.35
N ASN A 173 5.43 10.76 -3.36
CA ASN A 173 5.53 9.91 -4.55
C ASN A 173 7.01 9.62 -4.88
N THR A 174 7.27 8.61 -5.70
CA THR A 174 8.61 8.33 -6.24
C THR A 174 8.97 9.27 -7.40
N GLU A 175 7.95 9.69 -8.14
CA GLU A 175 8.06 10.57 -9.30
C GLU A 175 6.97 11.64 -9.22
N CYS A 176 7.21 12.79 -9.85
CA CYS A 176 6.17 13.82 -9.95
C CYS A 176 5.14 13.43 -11.01
N ALA A 177 3.86 13.60 -10.70
CA ALA A 177 2.78 13.35 -11.65
C ALA A 177 2.58 14.52 -12.62
N ASP A 178 2.15 14.21 -13.85
CA ASP A 178 1.85 15.22 -14.87
C ASP A 178 0.79 16.22 -14.38
N GLY A 179 1.03 17.50 -14.65
CA GLY A 179 0.14 18.60 -14.23
C GLY A 179 0.26 19.00 -12.76
N TRP A 180 1.30 18.56 -12.06
CA TRP A 180 1.66 19.05 -10.73
C TRP A 180 2.70 20.16 -10.82
N ASP A 181 2.77 21.01 -9.81
CA ASP A 181 3.83 22.02 -9.65
C ASP A 181 5.23 21.39 -9.51
N CYS A 182 5.30 20.15 -9.02
CA CYS A 182 6.51 19.33 -8.92
C CYS A 182 7.63 19.89 -8.03
N THR A 183 7.39 20.99 -7.31
CA THR A 183 8.29 21.43 -6.24
C THR A 183 8.38 20.36 -5.16
N VAL A 184 9.60 19.93 -4.84
CA VAL A 184 9.83 19.04 -3.69
C VAL A 184 9.87 19.91 -2.43
N LEU A 185 9.00 19.58 -1.47
CA LEU A 185 8.98 20.21 -0.14
C LEU A 185 10.02 19.58 0.79
#